data_AF-A0A834LDC5-F1
#
_entry.id   AF-A0A834LDC5-F1
#
_cell.length_a   1.000
_cell.length_b   1.000
_cell.length_c   1.000
_cell.angle_alpha   90.00
_cell.angle_beta   90.00
_cell.angle_gamma   90.00
#
_symmetry.space_group_name_H-M   'P 1'
#
loop_
_entity.id
_entity.type
_entity.pdbx_description
1 polymer ?
#
loop_
_entity_poly.entity_id
_entity_poly.type
_entity_poly.pdbx_seq_one_letter_code
_entity_poly.pdbx_strand_id
1 'polypeptide(L)'
;MEELIKIANIYYKSSSPAMRDAAHKFFKAIDHDNDRKVCLHESLGFMRDEGHAKLSSRHFFKSLDRNRSGTLDFMGVMTLYYIIQSGRPFCYECDDFIPGMCTQHHPLPLPNFQHPHPHPHPMLLFLINPPTTG
;
A
#
# COMPACT_ATOMS: atom_id res chain seq x y z
N MET A 1 -12.81 1.64 -4.47
CA MET A 1 -11.51 1.12 -4.97
C MET A 1 -11.07 1.83 -6.23
N GLU A 2 -11.91 1.97 -7.25
CA GLU A 2 -11.55 2.63 -8.52
C GLU A 2 -11.02 4.06 -8.35
N GLU A 3 -11.65 4.86 -7.48
CA GLU A 3 -11.16 6.21 -7.18
C GLU A 3 -9.75 6.21 -6.56
N LEU A 4 -9.44 5.27 -5.67
CA LEU A 4 -8.10 5.15 -5.11
C LEU A 4 -7.07 4.74 -6.14
N ILE A 5 -7.44 3.90 -7.11
CA ILE A 5 -6.56 3.54 -8.23
C ILE A 5 -6.25 4.79 -9.08
N LYS A 6 -7.25 5.64 -9.34
CA LYS A 6 -7.05 6.91 -10.04
C LYS A 6 -6.13 7.84 -9.23
N ILE A 7 -6.37 7.97 -7.93
CA ILE A 7 -5.54 8.80 -7.05
C ILE A 7 -4.11 8.27 -6.98
N ALA A 8 -3.90 6.97 -6.82
CA ALA A 8 -2.59 6.34 -6.80
C ALA A 8 -1.84 6.55 -8.13
N ASN A 9 -2.56 6.49 -9.26
CA ASN A 9 -2.00 6.80 -10.57
C ASN A 9 -1.53 8.25 -10.68
N ILE A 10 -2.37 9.20 -10.24
CA ILE A 10 -2.01 10.63 -10.21
C ILE A 10 -0.80 10.85 -9.29
N TYR A 11 -0.86 10.32 -8.06
CA TYR A 11 0.21 10.39 -7.07
C TYR A 11 1.53 9.87 -7.64
N TYR A 12 1.53 8.69 -8.25
CA TYR A 12 2.72 8.10 -8.85
C TYR A 12 3.27 8.95 -10.02
N LYS A 13 2.39 9.43 -10.91
CA LYS A 13 2.79 10.26 -12.06
C LYS A 13 3.34 11.63 -11.67
N SER A 14 2.81 12.24 -10.61
CA SER A 14 3.27 13.53 -10.10
C SER A 14 4.39 13.41 -9.07
N SER A 15 4.79 12.20 -8.70
CA SER A 15 5.84 11.95 -7.71
C SER A 15 7.23 12.28 -8.26
N SER A 16 8.14 12.63 -7.35
CA SER A 16 9.55 12.82 -7.67
C SER A 16 10.20 11.52 -8.19
N PRO A 17 11.35 11.60 -8.89
CA PRO A 17 12.09 10.40 -9.32
C PRO A 17 12.42 9.47 -8.14
N ALA A 18 12.86 10.01 -7.01
CA ALA A 18 13.17 9.23 -5.81
C ALA A 18 11.96 8.45 -5.26
N MET A 19 10.79 9.07 -5.24
CA MET A 19 9.55 8.40 -4.80
C MET A 19 9.11 7.31 -5.78
N ARG A 20 9.25 7.57 -7.09
CA ARG A 20 8.98 6.54 -8.11
C ARG A 20 9.96 5.37 -7.97
N ASP A 21 11.23 5.63 -7.70
CA ASP A 21 12.23 4.57 -7.48
C ASP A 21 11.92 3.75 -6.23
N ALA A 22 11.49 4.39 -5.14
CA ALA A 22 11.01 3.70 -3.95
C ALA A 22 9.80 2.80 -4.28
N ALA A 23 8.86 3.28 -5.08
CA ALA A 23 7.70 2.51 -5.50
C ALA A 23 8.07 1.30 -6.37
N HIS A 24 9.06 1.43 -7.26
CA HIS A 24 9.57 0.28 -8.02
C HIS A 24 10.31 -0.73 -7.15
N LYS A 25 11.09 -0.27 -6.17
CA LYS A 25 11.75 -1.15 -5.21
C LYS A 25 10.71 -1.88 -4.35
N PHE A 26 9.64 -1.21 -3.95
CA PHE A 26 8.50 -1.82 -3.27
C PHE A 26 7.85 -2.91 -4.13
N PHE A 27 7.60 -2.63 -5.41
CA PHE A 27 7.07 -3.65 -6.34
C PHE A 27 7.98 -4.89 -6.39
N LYS A 28 9.28 -4.68 -6.61
CA LYS A 28 10.28 -5.77 -6.68
C LYS A 28 10.44 -6.54 -5.37
N ALA A 29 10.16 -5.91 -4.23
CA ALA A 29 10.24 -6.58 -2.94
C ALA A 29 9.07 -7.55 -2.72
N ILE A 30 7.93 -7.32 -3.38
CA ILE A 30 6.76 -8.19 -3.31
C ILE A 30 6.79 -9.27 -4.40
N ASP A 31 7.17 -8.90 -5.63
CA ASP A 31 7.33 -9.81 -6.78
C ASP A 31 8.54 -10.73 -6.57
N HIS A 32 8.33 -11.82 -5.83
CA HIS A 32 9.39 -12.69 -5.32
C HIS A 32 9.89 -13.65 -6.41
N ASP A 33 8.99 -14.12 -7.28
CA ASP A 33 9.36 -14.97 -8.41
C ASP A 33 9.80 -14.18 -9.67
N ASN A 34 9.67 -12.85 -9.63
CA ASN A 34 10.10 -11.92 -10.66
C ASN A 34 9.37 -12.15 -12.00
N ASP A 35 8.09 -12.58 -11.95
CA ASP A 35 7.21 -12.75 -13.11
C ASP A 35 6.61 -11.41 -13.61
N ARG A 36 6.94 -10.31 -12.93
CA ARG A 36 6.46 -8.93 -13.16
C ARG A 36 5.00 -8.72 -12.79
N LYS A 37 4.47 -9.59 -11.94
CA LYS A 37 3.15 -9.48 -11.32
C LYS A 37 3.30 -9.85 -9.86
N VAL A 38 2.21 -9.70 -9.11
CA VAL A 38 2.18 -10.10 -7.71
C VAL A 38 0.97 -10.98 -7.50
N CYS A 39 1.19 -12.25 -7.17
CA CYS A 39 0.12 -13.16 -6.83
C CYS A 39 -0.38 -12.95 -5.40
N LEU A 40 -1.51 -13.59 -5.07
CA LEU A 40 -2.08 -13.53 -3.73
C LEU A 40 -1.08 -13.99 -2.64
N HIS A 41 -0.34 -15.07 -2.89
CA HIS A 41 0.56 -15.63 -1.87
C HIS A 41 1.70 -14.67 -1.54
N GLU A 42 2.34 -14.09 -2.56
CA GLU A 42 3.40 -13.09 -2.41
C GLU A 42 2.92 -11.87 -1.64
N SER A 43 1.77 -11.32 -2.04
CA SER A 43 1.20 -10.16 -1.35
C SER A 43 0.87 -10.46 0.11
N LEU A 44 0.25 -11.60 0.42
CA LEU A 44 -0.10 -11.95 1.80
C LEU A 44 1.13 -12.25 2.68
N GLY A 45 2.14 -12.91 2.12
CA GLY A 45 3.41 -13.19 2.80
C GLY A 45 4.11 -11.88 3.17
N PHE A 46 4.36 -11.06 2.16
CA PHE A 46 5.03 -9.78 2.33
C PHE A 46 4.32 -8.86 3.35
N MET A 47 2.98 -8.72 3.24
CA MET A 47 2.23 -7.85 4.15
C MET A 47 2.25 -8.34 5.59
N ARG A 48 2.31 -9.66 5.81
CA ARG A 48 2.42 -10.23 7.15
C ARG A 48 3.80 -9.97 7.74
N ASP A 49 4.84 -10.22 6.97
CA ASP A 49 6.23 -10.09 7.40
C ASP A 49 6.58 -8.64 7.73
N GLU A 50 5.96 -7.70 7.02
CA GLU A 50 6.14 -6.25 7.21
C GLU A 50 5.18 -5.65 8.26
N GLY A 51 4.44 -6.48 9.01
CA GLY A 51 3.57 -6.02 10.10
C GLY A 51 2.24 -5.38 9.66
N HIS A 52 1.89 -5.51 8.39
CA HIS A 52 0.65 -5.02 7.78
C HIS A 52 -0.43 -6.12 7.71
N ALA A 53 -0.67 -6.83 8.82
CA ALA A 53 -1.57 -7.98 8.87
C ALA A 53 -3.00 -7.71 8.35
N LYS A 54 -3.53 -6.49 8.54
CA LYS A 54 -4.86 -6.09 8.01
C LYS A 54 -4.90 -6.00 6.48
N LEU A 55 -3.77 -5.66 5.85
CA LEU A 55 -3.60 -5.67 4.39
C LEU A 55 -3.34 -7.09 3.85
N SER A 56 -2.90 -8.02 4.71
CA SER A 56 -2.80 -9.45 4.41
C SER A 56 -4.19 -10.14 4.41
N SER A 57 -5.15 -9.60 3.65
CA SER A 57 -6.48 -10.17 3.47
C SER A 57 -6.76 -10.52 2.01
N ARG A 58 -7.28 -11.73 1.77
CA ARG A 58 -7.75 -12.16 0.44
C ARG A 58 -8.86 -11.25 -0.09
N HIS A 59 -9.74 -10.76 0.78
CA HIS A 59 -10.82 -9.86 0.39
C HIS A 59 -10.26 -8.53 -0.13
N PHE A 60 -9.30 -7.97 0.61
CA PHE A 60 -8.62 -6.75 0.22
C PHE A 60 -7.82 -6.93 -1.08
N PHE A 61 -7.06 -8.01 -1.22
CA PHE A 61 -6.33 -8.31 -2.47
C PHE A 61 -7.26 -8.34 -3.68
N LYS A 62 -8.41 -9.02 -3.58
CA LYS A 62 -9.41 -9.08 -4.65
C LYS A 62 -9.98 -7.72 -5.02
N SER A 63 -9.99 -6.76 -4.09
CA SER A 63 -10.39 -5.38 -4.42
C SER A 63 -9.36 -4.70 -5.33
N LEU A 64 -8.07 -4.98 -5.14
CA LEU A 64 -6.97 -4.46 -5.97
C LEU A 64 -6.87 -5.17 -7.32
N ASP A 65 -7.20 -6.47 -7.40
CA ASP A 65 -7.21 -7.29 -8.62
C ASP A 65 -8.41 -6.96 -9.54
N ARG A 66 -8.36 -5.77 -10.18
CA ARG A 66 -9.47 -5.22 -10.98
C ARG A 66 -9.90 -6.12 -12.13
N ASN A 67 -8.94 -6.73 -12.82
CA ASN A 67 -9.19 -7.57 -13.98
C ASN A 67 -9.49 -9.02 -13.60
N ARG A 68 -9.52 -9.35 -12.30
CA ARG A 68 -9.74 -10.70 -11.76
C ARG A 68 -8.77 -11.71 -12.37
N SER A 69 -7.53 -11.27 -12.60
CA SER A 69 -6.48 -12.10 -13.19
C SER A 69 -5.88 -13.07 -12.18
N GLY A 70 -6.17 -12.90 -10.88
CA GLY A 70 -5.51 -13.59 -9.79
C GLY A 70 -4.17 -12.96 -9.40
N THR A 71 -3.79 -11.84 -10.05
CA THR A 71 -2.50 -11.16 -9.86
C THR A 71 -2.68 -9.65 -9.88
N LEU A 72 -1.80 -8.91 -9.19
CA LEU A 72 -1.72 -7.46 -9.29
C LEU A 72 -0.68 -7.08 -10.33
N ASP A 73 -1.08 -6.18 -11.23
CA ASP A 73 -0.13 -5.47 -12.08
C ASP A 73 0.57 -4.35 -11.30
N PHE A 74 1.51 -3.68 -11.95
CA PHE A 74 2.24 -2.56 -11.35
C PHE A 74 1.31 -1.53 -10.70
N MET A 75 0.21 -1.15 -11.35
CA MET A 75 -0.71 -0.14 -10.81
C MET A 75 -1.57 -0.64 -9.66
N GLY A 76 -1.90 -1.94 -9.63
CA GLY A 76 -2.50 -2.59 -8.46
C GLY A 76 -1.59 -2.48 -7.24
N VAL A 77 -0.29 -2.75 -7.43
CA VAL A 77 0.72 -2.61 -6.36
C VAL A 77 0.99 -1.14 -5.99
N MET A 78 0.97 -0.21 -6.94
CA MET A 78 1.09 1.22 -6.62
C MET A 78 -0.10 1.73 -5.82
N THR A 79 -1.29 1.17 -6.06
CA THR A 79 -2.48 1.47 -5.25
C THR A 79 -2.28 0.99 -3.82
N LEU A 80 -1.73 -0.21 -3.63
CA LEU A 80 -1.35 -0.73 -2.31
C LEU A 80 -0.31 0.16 -1.62
N TYR A 81 0.75 0.53 -2.34
CA TYR A 81 1.78 1.44 -1.84
C TYR A 81 1.18 2.78 -1.38
N TYR A 82 0.31 3.38 -2.18
CA TYR A 82 -0.39 4.62 -1.82
C TYR A 82 -1.28 4.46 -0.57
N ILE A 83 -1.99 3.32 -0.42
CA ILE A 83 -2.83 3.05 0.76
C ILE A 83 -1.98 3.01 2.03
N ILE A 84 -0.81 2.35 1.99
CA ILE A 84 0.13 2.28 3.11
C ILE A 84 0.66 3.69 3.44
N GLN A 85 1.15 4.42 2.43
CA GLN A 85 1.72 5.75 2.61
C GLN A 85 0.71 6.79 3.10
N SER A 86 -0.53 6.70 2.66
CA SER A 86 -1.60 7.62 3.07
C SER A 86 -2.21 7.29 4.44
N GLY A 87 -1.80 6.18 5.07
CA GLY A 87 -2.28 5.79 6.41
C GLY A 87 -3.79 5.57 6.47
N ARG A 88 -4.40 5.09 5.38
CA ARG A 88 -5.87 4.98 5.30
C ARG A 88 -6.41 3.99 6.34
N PRO A 89 -7.50 4.34 7.04
CA PRO A 89 -8.00 3.55 8.14
C PRO A 89 -8.71 2.27 7.67
N PHE A 90 -8.75 1.31 8.58
CA PHE A 90 -9.62 0.14 8.53
C PHE A 90 -10.75 0.33 9.54
N CYS A 91 -11.90 -0.27 9.28
CA CYS A 91 -12.98 -0.36 10.25
C CYS A 91 -12.49 -1.14 11.49
N TYR A 92 -12.80 -0.64 12.68
CA TYR A 92 -12.44 -1.32 13.92
C TYR A 92 -13.29 -2.56 14.18
N GLU A 93 -14.59 -2.50 13.85
CA GLU A 93 -15.57 -3.54 14.17
C GLU A 93 -15.52 -4.74 13.20
N CYS A 94 -15.31 -4.47 11.91
CA CYS A 94 -15.35 -5.51 10.87
C CYS A 94 -14.03 -5.72 10.13
N ASP A 95 -12.97 -5.00 10.50
CA ASP A 95 -11.63 -5.06 9.87
C ASP A 95 -11.61 -4.81 8.35
N ASP A 96 -12.69 -4.26 7.79
CA ASP A 96 -12.75 -3.90 6.38
C ASP A 96 -11.99 -2.62 6.07
N PHE A 97 -11.30 -2.62 4.93
CA PHE A 97 -10.63 -1.43 4.41
C PHE A 97 -11.65 -0.33 4.09
N ILE A 98 -11.39 0.90 4.50
CA ILE A 98 -12.25 2.05 4.24
C ILE A 98 -11.68 2.86 3.06
N PRO A 99 -12.19 2.67 1.83
CA PRO A 99 -11.59 3.27 0.64
C PRO A 99 -11.83 4.78 0.50
N GLY A 100 -12.72 5.38 1.31
CA GLY A 100 -13.09 6.80 1.25
C GLY A 100 -13.45 7.35 2.62
N MET A 101 -13.80 8.65 2.69
CA MET A 101 -14.30 9.22 3.94
C MET A 101 -15.74 8.74 4.17
N CYS A 102 -15.93 7.75 5.04
CA CYS A 102 -17.26 7.48 5.59
C CYS A 102 -17.63 8.67 6.50
N THR A 103 -18.56 9.52 6.07
CA THR A 103 -19.07 10.64 6.87
C THR A 103 -19.90 10.22 8.09
N GLN A 104 -20.00 8.90 8.37
CA GLN A 104 -20.83 8.36 9.46
C GLN A 104 -20.03 7.85 10.67
N HIS A 105 -18.69 7.85 10.61
CA HIS A 105 -17.85 7.63 11.79
C HIS A 105 -16.84 8.76 11.83
N HIS A 106 -16.73 9.44 12.98
CA HIS A 106 -15.72 10.47 13.19
C HIS A 106 -14.37 9.92 12.70
N PRO A 107 -13.76 10.50 11.65
CA PRO A 107 -12.41 10.16 11.29
C PRO A 107 -11.57 10.39 12.54
N LEU A 108 -10.75 9.41 12.93
CA LEU A 108 -9.63 9.75 13.80
C LEU A 108 -8.91 10.92 13.13
N PRO A 109 -8.53 11.98 13.89
CA PRO A 109 -7.77 13.08 13.32
C PRO A 109 -6.59 12.47 12.59
N LEU A 110 -6.38 12.91 11.33
CA LEU A 110 -5.25 12.48 10.52
C LEU A 110 -4.01 12.43 11.42
N PRO A 111 -3.29 11.30 11.50
CA PRO A 111 -2.13 11.23 12.35
C PRO A 111 -1.21 12.37 11.92
N ASN A 112 -1.01 13.31 12.83
CA ASN A 112 0.07 14.26 12.72
C ASN A 112 1.32 13.41 12.50
N PHE A 113 2.07 13.65 11.42
CA PHE A 113 3.24 12.87 10.98
C PHE A 113 4.41 12.85 11.99
N GLN A 114 4.15 13.13 13.28
CA GLN A 114 5.12 13.35 14.35
C GLN A 114 5.10 12.28 15.46
N HIS A 115 4.34 11.18 15.34
CA HIS A 115 4.49 10.05 16.27
C HIS A 115 4.83 8.74 15.55
N PRO A 116 5.74 7.93 16.12
CA PRO A 116 6.33 6.80 15.41
C PRO A 116 5.33 5.65 15.35
N HIS A 117 5.02 5.23 14.12
CA HIS A 117 4.40 3.93 13.87
C HIS A 117 5.27 2.79 14.43
N PRO A 118 4.68 1.63 14.80
CA PRO A 118 5.46 0.46 15.17
C PRO A 118 6.51 0.20 14.09
N HIS A 119 7.77 0.09 14.52
CA HIS A 119 8.94 0.11 13.65
C HIS A 119 8.73 -0.75 12.40
N PRO A 120 8.64 -0.14 11.20
CA PRO A 120 8.68 -0.89 9.95
C PRO A 120 9.98 -1.70 9.91
N HIS A 121 9.93 -2.89 9.32
CA HIS A 121 11.13 -3.66 9.05
C HIS A 121 12.13 -2.74 8.28
N PRO A 122 13.45 -2.86 8.50
CA PRO A 122 14.44 -1.91 7.97
C PRO A 122 14.33 -1.68 6.45
N MET A 123 13.86 -2.68 5.70
CA MET A 123 13.59 -2.57 4.26
C MET A 123 12.51 -1.53 3.93
N LEU A 124 11.39 -1.51 4.66
CA LEU A 124 10.33 -0.51 4.46
C LEU A 124 10.75 0.88 4.96
N LEU A 125 11.58 0.98 6.00
CA LEU A 125 12.09 2.27 6.47
C LEU A 125 12.89 3.01 5.37
N PHE A 126 13.73 2.28 4.63
CA PHE A 126 14.50 2.81 3.50
C PHE A 126 13.64 3.20 2.29
N LEU A 127 12.46 2.59 2.15
CA LEU A 127 11.53 2.86 1.05
C LEU A 127 10.56 4.00 1.38
N ILE A 128 10.16 4.14 2.65
CA ILE A 128 9.28 5.21 3.13
C ILE A 128 10.07 6.52 3.33
N ASN A 129 11.32 6.44 3.80
CA ASN A 129 12.20 7.60 4.01
C ASN A 129 13.48 7.45 3.17
N PRO A 130 13.44 7.64 1.84
CA PRO A 130 14.67 7.68 1.06
C PRO A 130 15.55 8.83 1.59
N PRO A 131 16.85 8.62 1.84
CA PRO A 131 17.73 9.68 2.32
C PRO A 131 17.69 10.84 1.31
N THR A 132 17.31 12.02 1.78
CA THR A 132 17.51 13.26 1.04
C THR A 132 19.02 13.42 0.86
N THR A 133 19.53 13.13 -0.34
CA THR A 133 20.88 13.53 -0.73
C THR A 133 20.96 15.04 -0.62
N GLY A 134 21.66 15.51 0.42
CA GLY A 134 22.20 16.86 0.51
C GLY A 134 23.55 16.95 -0.19
#